data_AF-A0AA36DP31-F1
#
_entry.id   AF-A0AA36DP31-F1
#
_cell.length_a   1.000
_cell.length_b   1.000
_cell.length_c   1.000
_cell.angle_alpha   90.00
_cell.angle_beta   90.00
_cell.angle_gamma   90.00
#
_symmetry.space_group_name_H-M   'P 1'
#
loop_
_entity.id
_entity.type
_entity.pdbx_description
1 polymer ?
#
loop_
_entity_poly.entity_id
_entity_poly.type
_entity_poly.pdbx_seq_one_letter_code
_entity_poly.pdbx_strand_id
1 'polypeptide(L)'
;MNAKCFVRLYCNIVDNTRPSSSSLPLTFVNPRKKRPSLYPSVPSYEEFSPDFQSSSQIEEAPTPSESALPDTLSKQELYVHADELATAKKSGCAPTKRALTLIRGVLHARSLLKTSLSDRSVTIFNFHSTEFAEKLVQSNIGSLVIVESDRTYARQAKIYAKAQRAQSRNVAAYRTELATLLGISRKKVSAFPSHLLSAKPEVPKHPFSLAAVAPGDESGNPYATSPILVSTLPVDSQQKSVLEALLNNLLLHHAGLDEETLYAYGQVELVTFLSAFTISHLLASADPRLSFMAHSARRSSELFFKLFDIELLRLEGFSRRSFIPPISIPKKIPHEKRLKEVDIVNGLLYAISIRPHRCVTLGGADVGGSSLSPRVLLSFAYWLNTVGKQQASKRLSKVLKELCPESASAALEKVDGNYKIGDAPSEIVETAFLGVREELEHAKNFERYKELITTKRST
;
A
#
# COMPACT_ATOMS: atom_id res chain seq x y z
N MET A 1 -12.18 6.78 32.59
CA MET A 1 -12.42 5.42 32.08
C MET A 1 -13.44 5.51 30.94
N ASN A 2 -13.01 5.28 29.71
CA ASN A 2 -13.85 5.03 28.52
C ASN A 2 -12.89 4.64 27.38
N ALA A 3 -12.49 3.37 27.37
CA ALA A 3 -11.64 2.79 26.34
C ALA A 3 -12.53 2.44 25.13
N LYS A 4 -12.46 3.25 24.07
CA LYS A 4 -12.99 2.85 22.76
C LYS A 4 -11.90 2.04 22.05
N CYS A 5 -12.05 0.73 22.14
CA CYS A 5 -11.31 -0.25 21.36
C CYS A 5 -11.67 -0.05 19.88
N PHE A 6 -10.71 0.34 19.05
CA PHE A 6 -10.90 0.45 17.60
C PHE A 6 -10.75 -0.94 16.97
N VAL A 7 -11.86 -1.47 16.47
CA VAL A 7 -11.94 -2.79 15.82
C VAL A 7 -11.48 -2.69 14.38
N ARG A 8 -10.54 -3.59 14.03
CA ARG A 8 -10.06 -3.97 12.69
C ARG A 8 -11.21 -4.22 11.70
N LEU A 9 -11.06 -3.71 10.48
CA LEU A 9 -11.83 -4.07 9.28
C LEU A 9 -10.78 -4.07 8.14
N TYR A 10 -10.37 -5.18 7.54
CA TYR A 10 -11.10 -6.28 6.93
C TYR A 10 -10.48 -7.63 7.33
N CYS A 11 -11.28 -8.53 7.90
CA CYS A 11 -11.13 -10.00 7.90
C CYS A 11 -12.16 -10.53 8.90
N ASN A 12 -13.36 -10.86 8.43
CA ASN A 12 -14.29 -11.84 9.01
C ASN A 12 -15.60 -11.79 8.19
N ILE A 13 -15.58 -12.40 7.01
CA ILE A 13 -16.78 -13.03 6.48
C ILE A 13 -16.46 -14.52 6.49
N VAL A 14 -16.63 -15.14 7.65
CA VAL A 14 -16.71 -16.59 7.77
C VAL A 14 -18.17 -16.96 7.56
N ASP A 15 -18.36 -17.87 6.60
CA ASP A 15 -19.60 -18.51 6.22
C ASP A 15 -20.45 -18.97 7.42
N ASN A 16 -21.73 -18.66 7.34
CA ASN A 16 -22.78 -19.55 7.84
C ASN A 16 -24.10 -19.17 7.20
N THR A 17 -24.52 -19.94 6.18
CA THR A 17 -25.88 -20.53 6.09
C THR A 17 -26.06 -21.28 4.76
N ARG A 18 -26.42 -22.56 4.86
CA ARG A 18 -26.92 -23.40 3.75
C ARG A 18 -28.33 -22.95 3.31
N PRO A 19 -28.77 -23.31 2.09
CA PRO A 19 -29.92 -22.69 1.44
C PRO A 19 -31.23 -23.44 1.74
N SER A 20 -32.33 -22.69 1.84
CA SER A 20 -33.67 -23.24 1.60
C SER A 20 -34.52 -22.24 0.81
N SER A 21 -35.07 -22.77 -0.28
CA SER A 21 -35.98 -22.18 -1.27
C SER A 21 -37.13 -21.34 -0.72
N SER A 22 -37.48 -20.26 -1.41
CA SER A 22 -38.81 -20.08 -2.04
C SER A 22 -38.94 -18.72 -2.75
N SER A 23 -39.85 -18.71 -3.71
CA SER A 23 -40.19 -17.75 -4.76
C SER A 23 -40.74 -16.38 -4.30
N LEU A 24 -40.29 -15.31 -4.99
CA LEU A 24 -40.98 -14.11 -5.55
C LEU A 24 -42.24 -13.52 -4.84
N PRO A 25 -42.50 -12.18 -4.88
CA PRO A 25 -42.45 -11.37 -6.12
C PRO A 25 -41.97 -9.91 -6.03
N LEU A 26 -41.74 -9.38 -7.23
CA LEU A 26 -41.46 -8.00 -7.60
C LEU A 26 -42.52 -7.00 -7.09
N THR A 27 -42.06 -5.94 -6.44
CA THR A 27 -42.76 -4.64 -6.41
C THR A 27 -41.75 -3.49 -6.52
N PHE A 28 -41.92 -2.70 -7.58
CA PHE A 28 -41.34 -1.36 -7.77
C PHE A 28 -41.89 -0.36 -6.74
N VAL A 29 -41.26 0.83 -6.66
CA VAL A 29 -41.52 2.05 -5.82
C VAL A 29 -40.42 2.20 -4.74
N ASN A 30 -39.55 3.22 -4.65
CA ASN A 30 -39.57 4.65 -5.00
C ASN A 30 -38.09 5.18 -5.05
N PRO A 31 -37.71 6.15 -5.91
CA PRO A 31 -36.31 6.58 -6.04
C PRO A 31 -36.03 7.80 -5.15
N ARG A 32 -35.82 7.61 -3.84
CA ARG A 32 -35.33 8.69 -2.93
C ARG A 32 -34.87 8.20 -1.55
N LYS A 33 -34.28 7.00 -1.46
CA LYS A 33 -33.55 6.57 -0.26
C LYS A 33 -32.05 6.56 -0.57
N LYS A 34 -31.29 7.34 0.20
CA LYS A 34 -29.82 7.26 0.28
C LYS A 34 -29.43 5.78 0.31
N ARG A 35 -28.66 5.34 -0.69
CA ARG A 35 -28.08 4.00 -0.69
C ARG A 35 -27.31 3.85 0.63
N PRO A 36 -27.50 2.76 1.40
CA PRO A 36 -26.63 2.48 2.53
C PRO A 36 -25.19 2.47 2.03
N SER A 37 -24.30 3.23 2.66
CA SER A 37 -22.87 3.14 2.40
C SER A 37 -22.44 1.71 2.69
N LEU A 38 -22.09 0.95 1.66
CA LEU A 38 -21.59 -0.43 1.75
C LEU A 38 -20.13 -0.49 2.22
N TYR A 39 -19.48 0.67 2.38
CA TYR A 39 -18.18 0.74 3.02
C TYR A 39 -18.34 0.70 4.53
N PRO A 40 -17.49 -0.02 5.28
CA PRO A 40 -17.27 0.29 6.68
C PRO A 40 -16.96 1.78 6.81
N SER A 41 -17.42 2.41 7.90
CA SER A 41 -17.17 3.83 8.14
C SER A 41 -15.66 4.08 8.09
N VAL A 42 -15.18 4.67 6.99
CA VAL A 42 -13.79 5.13 6.92
C VAL A 42 -13.61 6.17 8.01
N PRO A 43 -12.64 6.02 8.92
CA PRO A 43 -12.40 7.02 9.95
C PRO A 43 -12.21 8.37 9.30
N SER A 44 -12.89 9.38 9.81
CA SER A 44 -12.70 10.77 9.38
C SER A 44 -11.37 11.26 9.94
N TYR A 45 -10.27 10.83 9.33
CA TYR A 45 -8.92 11.15 9.80
C TYR A 45 -8.68 12.65 9.86
N GLU A 46 -9.34 13.40 8.97
CA GLU A 46 -9.33 14.86 8.96
C GLU A 46 -9.72 15.45 10.33
N GLU A 47 -10.66 14.85 11.08
CA GLU A 47 -11.10 15.31 12.41
C GLU A 47 -10.01 15.24 13.47
N PHE A 48 -9.00 14.39 13.30
CA PHE A 48 -7.84 14.33 14.21
C PHE A 48 -6.82 15.42 13.92
N SER A 49 -6.99 16.20 12.84
CA SER A 49 -6.08 17.29 12.51
C SER A 49 -6.40 18.55 13.32
N PRO A 50 -5.40 19.17 13.98
CA PRO A 50 -5.61 20.42 14.71
C PRO A 50 -6.07 21.60 13.84
N ASP A 51 -5.81 21.55 12.53
CA ASP A 51 -6.24 22.59 11.58
C ASP A 51 -7.61 22.27 10.95
N PHE A 52 -8.29 21.21 11.40
CA PHE A 52 -9.56 20.82 10.82
C PHE A 52 -10.62 21.88 11.11
N GLN A 53 -10.95 22.64 10.08
CA GLN A 53 -12.15 23.44 10.05
C GLN A 53 -13.23 22.62 9.35
N SER A 54 -14.30 22.31 10.06
CA SER A 54 -15.49 21.69 9.47
C SER A 54 -16.16 22.71 8.54
N SER A 55 -15.59 22.88 7.35
CA SER A 55 -16.19 23.67 6.29
C SER A 55 -16.96 22.72 5.38
N SER A 56 -18.24 22.98 5.18
CA SER A 56 -19.13 22.27 4.25
C SER A 56 -18.79 22.51 2.77
N GLN A 57 -17.59 23.01 2.45
CA GLN A 57 -17.12 23.15 1.08
C GLN A 57 -16.77 21.76 0.54
N ILE A 58 -17.79 21.14 -0.04
CA ILE A 58 -17.66 20.01 -0.96
C ILE A 58 -16.54 20.40 -1.94
N GLU A 59 -15.46 19.61 -1.94
CA GLU A 59 -14.44 19.68 -2.99
C GLU A 59 -15.18 19.64 -4.32
N GLU A 60 -14.94 20.59 -5.23
CA GLU A 60 -15.57 20.58 -6.56
C GLU A 60 -15.42 19.17 -7.13
N ALA A 61 -16.54 18.48 -7.33
CA ALA A 61 -16.54 17.18 -7.97
C ALA A 61 -15.72 17.31 -9.26
N PRO A 62 -14.83 16.35 -9.58
CA PRO A 62 -13.99 16.45 -10.75
C PRO A 62 -14.88 16.76 -11.95
N THR A 63 -14.61 17.89 -12.59
CA THR A 63 -15.34 18.26 -13.81
C THR A 63 -15.10 17.17 -14.86
N PRO A 64 -16.03 16.93 -15.82
CA PRO A 64 -15.83 15.90 -16.85
C PRO A 64 -14.49 16.02 -17.61
N SER A 65 -13.95 17.24 -17.69
CA SER A 65 -12.63 17.58 -18.24
C SER A 65 -11.42 17.11 -17.42
N GLU A 66 -11.63 16.58 -16.21
CA GLU A 66 -10.57 16.19 -15.28
C GLU A 66 -10.50 14.68 -15.05
N SER A 67 -11.49 13.91 -15.50
CA SER A 67 -11.57 12.46 -15.23
C SER A 67 -10.67 11.61 -16.14
N ALA A 68 -10.47 12.02 -17.39
CA ALA A 68 -9.61 11.32 -18.34
C ALA A 68 -9.22 12.25 -19.50
N LEU A 69 -8.04 12.02 -20.07
CA LEU A 69 -7.66 12.67 -21.32
C LEU A 69 -8.68 12.33 -22.43
N PRO A 70 -9.17 13.31 -23.20
CA PRO A 70 -10.00 13.05 -24.37
C PRO A 70 -9.26 12.21 -25.41
N ASP A 71 -10.01 11.47 -26.23
CA ASP A 71 -9.46 10.58 -27.26
C ASP A 71 -8.63 11.34 -28.32
N THR A 72 -8.88 12.65 -28.49
CA THR A 72 -8.11 13.55 -29.34
C THR A 72 -7.72 14.81 -28.56
N LEU A 73 -6.42 15.08 -28.47
CA LEU A 73 -5.86 16.30 -27.91
C LEU A 73 -5.24 17.14 -29.05
N SER A 74 -5.30 18.45 -28.92
CA SER A 74 -4.51 19.34 -29.78
C SER A 74 -3.01 19.13 -29.52
N LYS A 75 -2.17 19.51 -30.48
CA LYS A 75 -0.70 19.45 -30.32
C LYS A 75 -0.25 20.26 -29.10
N GLN A 76 -0.85 21.42 -28.84
CA GLN A 76 -0.50 22.27 -27.70
C GLN A 76 -0.82 21.60 -26.35
N GLU A 77 -1.99 20.96 -26.22
CA GLU A 77 -2.37 20.24 -25.00
C GLU A 77 -1.48 19.01 -24.76
N LEU A 78 -1.06 18.32 -25.83
CA LEU A 78 -0.08 17.22 -25.72
C LEU A 78 1.27 17.69 -25.17
N TYR A 79 1.75 18.85 -25.62
CA TYR A 79 3.00 19.43 -25.11
C TYR A 79 2.88 19.83 -23.63
N VAL A 80 1.77 20.50 -23.25
CA VAL A 80 1.54 20.89 -21.84
C VAL A 80 1.45 19.66 -20.94
N HIS A 81 0.70 18.63 -21.34
CA HIS A 81 0.59 17.38 -20.59
C HIS A 81 1.95 16.68 -20.42
N ALA A 82 2.75 16.64 -21.48
CA ALA A 82 4.08 16.04 -21.43
C ALA A 82 5.01 16.79 -20.48
N ASP A 83 4.93 18.13 -20.46
CA ASP A 83 5.72 18.98 -19.58
C ASP A 83 5.29 18.85 -18.10
N GLU A 84 3.98 18.83 -17.83
CA GLU A 84 3.42 18.55 -16.50
C GLU A 84 3.90 17.18 -15.99
N LEU A 85 3.82 16.14 -16.83
CA LEU A 85 4.26 14.80 -16.49
C LEU A 85 5.79 14.74 -16.25
N ALA A 86 6.57 15.42 -17.07
CA ALA A 86 8.02 15.49 -16.92
C ALA A 86 8.41 16.18 -15.60
N THR A 87 7.74 17.28 -15.27
CA THR A 87 7.93 18.02 -14.03
C THR A 87 7.54 17.17 -12.81
N ALA A 88 6.36 16.55 -12.83
CA ALA A 88 5.89 15.67 -11.77
C ALA A 88 6.83 14.47 -11.54
N LYS A 89 7.36 13.87 -12.61
CA LYS A 89 8.35 12.78 -12.51
C LYS A 89 9.67 13.23 -11.90
N LYS A 90 10.11 14.45 -12.24
CA LYS A 90 11.41 14.99 -11.83
C LYS A 90 11.41 15.51 -10.39
N SER A 91 10.37 16.25 -10.02
CA SER A 91 10.33 16.99 -8.76
C SER A 91 9.31 16.40 -7.77
N GLY A 92 8.44 15.47 -8.19
CA GLY A 92 7.32 14.99 -7.40
C GLY A 92 6.14 15.97 -7.40
N CYS A 93 5.14 15.71 -6.54
CA CYS A 93 4.00 16.60 -6.32
C CYS A 93 3.71 16.76 -4.83
N ALA A 94 3.60 18.00 -4.37
CA ALA A 94 3.22 18.33 -3.01
C ALA A 94 1.70 18.23 -2.81
N PRO A 95 1.21 17.53 -1.78
CA PRO A 95 -0.19 17.61 -1.40
C PRO A 95 -0.54 19.00 -0.87
N THR A 96 -1.78 19.44 -1.05
CA THR A 96 -2.25 20.77 -0.61
C THR A 96 -3.45 20.69 0.32
N LYS A 97 -3.70 21.78 1.07
CA LYS A 97 -4.90 22.02 1.90
C LYS A 97 -5.44 20.74 2.55
N ARG A 98 -6.50 20.17 1.97
CA ARG A 98 -7.25 19.03 2.49
C ARG A 98 -6.43 17.73 2.53
N ALA A 99 -5.59 17.48 1.52
CA ALA A 99 -4.70 16.33 1.52
C ALA A 99 -3.68 16.42 2.68
N LEU A 100 -3.17 17.63 2.97
CA LEU A 100 -2.31 17.88 4.13
C LEU A 100 -3.07 17.72 5.46
N THR A 101 -4.31 18.19 5.53
CA THR A 101 -5.18 18.00 6.70
C THR A 101 -5.40 16.52 6.99
N LEU A 102 -5.70 15.71 5.96
CA LEU A 102 -5.82 14.26 6.08
C LEU A 102 -4.52 13.63 6.60
N ILE A 103 -3.38 13.92 5.97
CA ILE A 103 -2.07 13.38 6.37
C ILE A 103 -1.80 13.72 7.84
N ARG A 104 -1.96 14.99 8.25
CA ARG A 104 -1.74 15.42 9.63
C ARG A 104 -2.66 14.67 10.60
N GLY A 105 -3.93 14.51 10.23
CA GLY A 105 -4.90 13.74 10.98
C GLY A 105 -4.51 12.28 11.17
N VAL A 106 -4.02 11.62 10.12
CA VAL A 106 -3.47 10.26 10.19
C VAL A 106 -2.29 10.20 11.16
N LEU A 107 -1.34 11.14 11.07
CA LEU A 107 -0.18 11.17 11.97
C LEU A 107 -0.58 11.30 13.44
N HIS A 108 -1.58 12.15 13.75
CA HIS A 108 -2.13 12.27 15.11
C HIS A 108 -2.88 11.02 15.56
N ALA A 109 -3.67 10.41 14.69
CA ALA A 109 -4.37 9.17 14.99
C ALA A 109 -3.43 7.98 15.22
N ARG A 110 -2.21 8.01 14.65
CA ARG A 110 -1.15 7.03 14.94
C ARG A 110 -0.38 7.32 16.22
N SER A 111 -0.42 8.55 16.72
CA SER A 111 0.28 8.90 17.95
C SER A 111 -0.44 8.32 19.18
N LEU A 112 0.36 7.83 20.13
CA LEU A 112 -0.13 7.46 21.46
C LEU A 112 -0.41 8.71 22.32
N LEU A 113 0.03 9.89 21.85
CA LEU A 113 -0.10 11.18 22.51
C LEU A 113 -1.14 12.02 21.76
N LYS A 114 -2.29 12.29 22.39
CA LYS A 114 -3.44 12.91 21.72
C LYS A 114 -3.16 14.25 21.01
N THR A 115 -2.25 15.05 21.56
CA THR A 115 -1.98 16.43 21.10
C THR A 115 -0.54 16.65 20.64
N SER A 116 0.31 15.63 20.70
CA SER A 116 1.75 15.72 20.43
C SER A 116 2.15 14.62 19.47
N LEU A 117 3.16 14.86 18.64
CA LEU A 117 3.76 13.86 17.76
C LEU A 117 5.15 13.43 18.27
N SER A 118 5.47 13.65 19.55
CA SER A 118 6.80 13.41 20.11
C SER A 118 7.23 11.94 20.12
N ASP A 119 6.27 11.02 19.99
CA ASP A 119 6.50 9.58 19.85
C ASP A 119 6.63 9.12 18.38
N ARG A 120 6.51 10.02 17.41
CA ARG A 120 6.54 9.71 15.98
C ARG A 120 7.89 10.06 15.34
N SER A 121 8.32 9.19 14.43
CA SER A 121 9.36 9.48 13.43
C SER A 121 8.71 9.55 12.05
N VAL A 122 8.80 10.69 11.37
CA VAL A 122 8.13 10.91 10.09
C VAL A 122 9.11 11.37 9.03
N THR A 123 9.01 10.79 7.84
CA THR A 123 9.76 11.25 6.67
C THR A 123 8.78 11.69 5.59
N ILE A 124 8.88 12.95 5.17
CA ILE A 124 8.05 13.52 4.11
C ILE A 124 8.87 13.66 2.81
N PHE A 125 8.29 13.25 1.69
CA PHE A 125 8.94 13.28 0.38
C PHE A 125 8.24 14.22 -0.59
N ASN A 126 8.98 15.17 -1.16
CA ASN A 126 8.55 16.12 -2.20
C ASN A 126 7.33 16.96 -1.80
N PHE A 127 7.41 17.65 -0.65
CA PHE A 127 6.36 18.54 -0.17
C PHE A 127 6.54 19.98 -0.65
N HIS A 128 7.68 20.30 -1.28
CA HIS A 128 7.97 21.55 -2.00
C HIS A 128 7.89 22.84 -1.16
N SER A 129 7.64 22.71 0.14
CA SER A 129 7.53 23.81 1.10
C SER A 129 7.85 23.30 2.49
N THR A 130 8.30 24.21 3.35
CA THR A 130 8.56 23.93 4.78
C THR A 130 7.34 24.18 5.66
N GLU A 131 6.24 24.72 5.13
CA GLU A 131 5.03 25.05 5.91
C GLU A 131 4.44 23.82 6.62
N PHE A 132 4.34 22.68 5.91
CA PHE A 132 3.85 21.46 6.55
C PHE A 132 4.83 20.93 7.60
N ALA A 133 6.13 21.00 7.32
CA ALA A 133 7.16 20.64 8.28
C ALA A 133 7.10 21.51 9.56
N GLU A 134 6.81 22.79 9.41
CA GLU A 134 6.62 23.72 10.53
C GLU A 134 5.43 23.32 11.40
N LYS A 135 4.29 22.95 10.80
CA LYS A 135 3.13 22.44 11.55
C LYS A 135 3.44 21.17 12.34
N LEU A 136 4.26 20.27 11.78
CA LEU A 136 4.69 19.06 12.50
C LEU A 136 5.64 19.41 13.67
N VAL A 137 6.55 20.35 13.47
CA VAL A 137 7.43 20.85 14.54
C VAL A 137 6.65 21.53 15.66
N GLN A 138 5.65 22.36 15.32
CA GLN A 138 4.73 22.97 16.28
C GLN A 138 3.92 21.91 17.06
N SER A 139 3.64 20.77 16.43
CA SER A 139 3.00 19.61 17.07
C SER A 139 4.00 18.73 17.85
N ASN A 140 5.21 19.23 18.12
CA ASN A 140 6.28 18.57 18.88
C ASN A 140 6.71 17.20 18.31
N ILE A 141 6.85 17.08 16.99
CA ILE A 141 7.31 15.85 16.32
C ILE A 141 8.63 15.31 16.90
N GLY A 142 8.67 14.00 17.19
CA GLY A 142 9.82 13.35 17.81
C GLY A 142 11.05 13.27 16.90
N SER A 143 10.81 13.04 15.61
CA SER A 143 11.82 13.14 14.55
C SER A 143 11.17 13.43 13.20
N LEU A 144 11.75 14.37 12.45
CA LEU A 144 11.27 14.74 11.11
C LEU A 144 12.41 14.76 10.10
N VAL A 145 12.25 13.99 9.02
CA VAL A 145 13.15 14.05 7.86
C VAL A 145 12.39 14.62 6.66
N ILE A 146 12.96 15.66 6.04
CA ILE A 146 12.42 16.30 4.85
C ILE A 146 13.26 15.89 3.64
N VAL A 147 12.65 15.20 2.68
CA VAL A 147 13.33 14.71 1.49
C VAL A 147 12.78 15.40 0.25
N GLU A 148 13.65 16.07 -0.48
CA GLU A 148 13.29 16.80 -1.70
C GLU A 148 14.18 16.35 -2.86
N SER A 149 13.57 15.97 -3.97
CA SER A 149 14.29 15.58 -5.19
C SER A 149 14.84 16.81 -5.94
N ASP A 150 14.03 17.88 -6.00
CA ASP A 150 14.39 19.13 -6.65
C ASP A 150 15.46 19.91 -5.86
N ARG A 151 16.43 20.49 -6.58
CA ARG A 151 17.55 21.21 -5.97
C ARG A 151 17.09 22.44 -5.19
N THR A 152 16.07 23.15 -5.68
CA THR A 152 15.59 24.41 -5.11
C THR A 152 14.91 24.16 -3.78
N TYR A 153 13.94 23.24 -3.77
CA TYR A 153 13.22 22.85 -2.54
C TYR A 153 14.16 22.18 -1.53
N ALA A 154 15.08 21.32 -1.98
CA ALA A 154 16.07 20.71 -1.10
C ALA A 154 17.00 21.73 -0.43
N ARG A 155 17.36 22.84 -1.10
CA ARG A 155 18.16 23.91 -0.50
C ARG A 155 17.38 24.60 0.62
N GLN A 156 16.11 24.94 0.38
CA GLN A 156 15.24 25.57 1.37
C GLN A 156 15.00 24.65 2.57
N ALA A 157 14.68 23.37 2.34
CA ALA A 157 14.52 22.37 3.38
C ALA A 157 15.77 22.21 4.25
N LYS A 158 16.98 22.25 3.66
CA LYS A 158 18.26 22.20 4.39
C LYS A 158 18.50 23.43 5.27
N ILE A 159 18.16 24.62 4.79
CA ILE A 159 18.26 25.87 5.57
C ILE A 159 17.31 25.78 6.78
N TYR A 160 16.05 25.40 6.53
CA TYR A 160 15.05 25.21 7.58
C TYR A 160 15.49 24.17 8.61
N ALA A 161 15.90 22.98 8.18
CA ALA A 161 16.38 21.92 9.08
C ALA A 161 17.61 22.35 9.90
N LYS A 162 18.51 23.18 9.34
CA LYS A 162 19.64 23.74 10.10
C LYS A 162 19.16 24.69 11.20
N ALA A 163 18.19 25.55 10.91
CA ALA A 163 17.61 26.46 11.90
C ALA A 163 16.90 25.70 13.03
N GLN A 164 16.14 24.64 12.69
CA GLN A 164 15.46 23.80 13.68
C GLN A 164 16.45 23.03 14.58
N ARG A 165 17.55 22.52 14.02
CA ARG A 165 18.62 21.87 14.80
C ARG A 165 19.34 22.82 15.74
N ALA A 166 19.49 24.09 15.38
CA ALA A 166 20.04 25.11 16.28
C ALA A 166 19.14 25.35 17.50
N GLN A 167 17.85 24.97 17.42
CA GLN A 167 16.89 24.98 18.52
C GLN A 167 16.73 23.59 19.18
N SER A 168 17.72 22.71 19.03
CA SER A 168 17.73 21.35 19.58
C SER A 168 16.55 20.46 19.12
N ARG A 169 15.97 20.73 17.94
CA ARG A 169 14.94 19.88 17.33
C ARG A 169 15.56 18.79 16.44
N ASN A 170 14.96 17.60 16.45
CA ASN A 170 15.36 16.47 15.60
C ASN A 170 14.79 16.63 14.17
N VAL A 171 15.33 17.58 13.41
CA VAL A 171 14.91 17.85 12.02
C VAL A 171 16.11 17.74 11.07
N ALA A 172 15.99 16.88 10.06
CA ALA A 172 16.99 16.70 9.02
C ALA A 172 16.38 16.91 7.64
N ALA A 173 17.23 17.26 6.66
CA ALA A 173 16.78 17.42 5.29
C ALA A 173 17.83 16.93 4.28
N TYR A 174 17.37 16.21 3.26
CA TYR A 174 18.22 15.56 2.27
C TYR A 174 17.72 15.79 0.85
N ARG A 175 18.67 15.78 -0.10
CA ARG A 175 18.35 15.81 -1.52
C ARG A 175 18.45 14.41 -2.11
N THR A 176 17.33 13.70 -2.18
CA THR A 176 17.22 12.34 -2.70
C THR A 176 15.75 12.05 -3.05
N GLU A 177 15.41 10.80 -3.31
CA GLU A 177 14.07 10.34 -3.69
C GLU A 177 13.68 9.11 -2.88
N LEU A 178 12.37 8.84 -2.76
CA LEU A 178 11.86 7.64 -2.10
C LEU A 178 12.41 6.36 -2.76
N ALA A 179 12.62 6.40 -4.08
CA ALA A 179 13.23 5.30 -4.83
C ALA A 179 14.61 4.90 -4.28
N THR A 180 15.41 5.85 -3.78
CA THR A 180 16.71 5.57 -3.14
C THR A 180 16.55 4.78 -1.85
N LEU A 181 15.55 5.12 -1.02
CA LEU A 181 15.26 4.41 0.23
C LEU A 181 14.78 2.98 -0.04
N LEU A 182 14.01 2.78 -1.11
CA LEU A 182 13.43 1.49 -1.48
C LEU A 182 14.38 0.61 -2.33
N GLY A 183 15.56 1.10 -2.69
CA GLY A 183 16.53 0.38 -3.52
C GLY A 183 16.07 0.20 -4.98
N ILE A 184 15.27 1.13 -5.50
CA ILE A 184 14.78 1.11 -6.90
C ILE A 184 15.20 2.35 -7.68
N SER A 185 16.13 3.15 -7.12
CA SER A 185 16.77 4.25 -7.84
C SER A 185 17.85 3.71 -8.76
N ARG A 186 18.04 4.33 -9.93
CA ARG A 186 19.15 4.01 -10.85
C ARG A 186 20.54 4.25 -10.23
N LYS A 187 20.61 4.98 -9.12
CA LYS A 187 21.86 5.26 -8.42
C LYS A 187 22.11 4.16 -7.41
N LYS A 188 23.19 3.41 -7.61
CA LYS A 188 23.69 2.46 -6.62
C LYS A 188 23.97 3.19 -5.30
N VAL A 189 23.38 2.68 -4.23
CA VAL A 189 23.66 3.11 -2.87
C VAL A 189 24.48 2.01 -2.21
N SER A 190 25.64 2.34 -1.66
CA SER A 190 26.57 1.35 -1.08
C SER A 190 26.09 0.76 0.25
N ALA A 191 25.16 1.43 0.93
CA ALA A 191 24.58 1.02 2.20
C ALA A 191 23.13 1.53 2.29
N PHE A 192 22.29 0.85 3.06
CA PHE A 192 20.91 1.31 3.24
C PHE A 192 20.86 2.72 3.88
N PRO A 193 20.09 3.68 3.31
CA PRO A 193 20.10 5.07 3.74
C PRO A 193 19.22 5.29 4.99
N SER A 194 19.60 4.68 6.11
CA SER A 194 18.85 4.69 7.39
C SER A 194 18.57 6.09 7.95
N HIS A 195 19.44 7.06 7.67
CA HIS A 195 19.25 8.49 8.00
C HIS A 195 17.99 9.11 7.35
N LEU A 196 17.38 8.44 6.36
CA LEU A 196 16.11 8.85 5.79
C LEU A 196 14.90 8.39 6.62
N LEU A 197 15.08 7.56 7.65
CA LEU A 197 14.00 7.07 8.52
C LEU A 197 13.84 7.87 9.82
N SER A 198 14.89 8.61 10.21
CA SER A 198 14.92 9.41 11.43
C SER A 198 16.04 10.44 11.34
N ALA A 199 15.79 11.64 11.85
CA ALA A 199 16.76 12.71 12.01
C ALA A 199 17.62 12.56 13.28
N LYS A 200 17.37 11.55 14.12
CA LYS A 200 18.20 11.26 15.28
C LYS A 200 19.58 10.72 14.83
N PRO A 201 20.68 10.99 15.55
CA PRO A 201 22.02 10.54 15.17
C PRO A 201 22.14 9.03 15.02
N GLU A 202 21.42 8.27 15.85
CA GLU A 202 21.33 6.82 15.79
C GLU A 202 19.90 6.41 15.45
N VAL A 203 19.77 5.62 14.39
CA VAL A 203 18.50 4.99 14.01
C VAL A 203 18.56 3.54 14.45
N PRO A 204 17.92 3.19 15.58
CA PRO A 204 18.06 1.86 16.15
C PRO A 204 17.46 0.82 15.20
N LYS A 205 18.21 -0.27 14.95
CA LYS A 205 17.70 -1.43 14.24
C LYS A 205 16.77 -2.20 15.19
N HIS A 206 15.51 -2.30 14.80
CA HIS A 206 14.51 -3.12 15.47
C HIS A 206 13.82 -3.96 14.40
N PRO A 207 14.46 -5.05 13.94
CA PRO A 207 13.97 -5.82 12.81
C PRO A 207 12.51 -6.24 12.99
N PHE A 208 11.72 -6.04 11.94
CA PHE A 208 10.34 -6.47 11.90
C PHE A 208 10.28 -8.00 11.93
N SER A 209 9.53 -8.56 12.86
CA SER A 209 9.30 -9.99 12.97
C SER A 209 7.81 -10.28 12.96
N LEU A 210 7.47 -11.45 12.41
CA LEU A 210 6.13 -11.99 12.50
C LEU A 210 5.93 -12.63 13.87
N ALA A 211 4.76 -12.40 14.45
CA ALA A 211 4.33 -13.01 15.69
C ALA A 211 3.37 -14.16 15.38
N ALA A 212 3.52 -15.27 16.11
CA ALA A 212 2.67 -16.45 15.99
C ALA A 212 1.21 -16.19 16.39
N VAL A 213 0.94 -15.22 17.28
CA VAL A 213 -0.41 -14.89 17.74
C VAL A 213 -0.62 -13.39 17.60
N ALA A 214 -1.83 -12.98 17.19
CA ALA A 214 -2.23 -11.58 17.27
C ALA A 214 -2.06 -11.14 18.73
N PRO A 215 -1.23 -10.12 19.04
CA PRO A 215 -0.95 -9.77 20.42
C PRO A 215 -2.27 -9.43 21.11
N GLY A 216 -2.72 -10.31 22.00
CA GLY A 216 -3.76 -10.07 23.00
C GLY A 216 -3.17 -9.48 24.28
N ASP A 217 -1.96 -8.96 24.19
CA ASP A 217 -1.10 -8.72 25.34
C ASP A 217 -1.04 -7.22 25.64
N GLU A 218 -1.23 -6.86 26.91
CA GLU A 218 -1.13 -5.49 27.45
C GLU A 218 0.29 -4.91 27.34
N SER A 219 1.25 -5.68 26.80
CA SER A 219 2.57 -5.21 26.43
C SER A 219 2.47 -4.28 25.22
N GLY A 220 2.89 -3.03 25.43
CA GLY A 220 2.80 -1.98 24.42
C GLY A 220 3.34 -2.44 23.06
N ASN A 221 2.68 -1.99 22.00
CA ASN A 221 3.09 -2.26 20.62
C ASN A 221 4.61 -1.96 20.44
N PRO A 222 5.46 -2.99 20.14
CA PRO A 222 6.92 -2.80 20.05
C PRO A 222 7.34 -1.95 18.85
N TYR A 223 6.46 -1.82 17.87
CA TYR A 223 6.62 -1.01 16.67
C TYR A 223 5.82 0.30 16.76
N ALA A 224 5.39 0.70 17.95
CA ALA A 224 4.63 1.93 18.13
C ALA A 224 5.38 3.13 17.60
N THR A 225 6.72 3.14 17.67
CA THR A 225 7.58 4.25 17.23
C THR A 225 8.16 4.03 15.83
N SER A 226 7.71 3.01 15.09
CA SER A 226 8.23 2.73 13.75
C SER A 226 8.02 3.92 12.80
N PRO A 227 8.99 4.18 11.90
CA PRO A 227 8.90 5.29 10.95
C PRO A 227 7.62 5.28 10.11
N ILE A 228 7.06 6.46 9.87
CA ILE A 228 5.98 6.69 8.91
C ILE A 228 6.55 7.49 7.74
N LEU A 229 6.49 6.91 6.55
CA LEU A 229 6.86 7.57 5.30
C LEU A 229 5.60 8.19 4.70
N VAL A 230 5.71 9.44 4.24
CA VAL A 230 4.62 10.12 3.55
C VAL A 230 5.10 10.62 2.19
N SER A 231 4.47 10.16 1.12
CA SER A 231 4.86 10.54 -0.24
C SER A 231 3.67 10.57 -1.19
N THR A 232 3.61 11.58 -2.06
CA THR A 232 2.74 11.57 -3.24
C THR A 232 3.48 10.91 -4.40
N LEU A 233 2.84 9.91 -5.01
CA LEU A 233 3.38 9.20 -6.17
C LEU A 233 2.58 9.60 -7.41
N PRO A 234 3.05 10.58 -8.20
CA PRO A 234 2.22 11.22 -9.21
C PRO A 234 1.97 10.37 -10.46
N VAL A 235 2.71 9.27 -10.65
CA VAL A 235 2.64 8.47 -11.88
C VAL A 235 2.42 6.99 -11.56
N ASP A 236 1.51 6.34 -12.28
CA ASP A 236 1.18 4.91 -12.13
C ASP A 236 2.40 3.99 -12.15
N SER A 237 3.38 4.26 -13.01
CA SER A 237 4.61 3.45 -13.05
C SER A 237 5.42 3.57 -11.76
N GLN A 238 5.51 4.78 -11.20
CA GLN A 238 6.18 5.00 -9.90
C GLN A 238 5.38 4.33 -8.78
N GLN A 239 4.06 4.46 -8.78
CA GLN A 239 3.17 3.79 -7.82
C GLN A 239 3.40 2.27 -7.83
N LYS A 240 3.36 1.64 -9.01
CA LYS A 240 3.60 0.19 -9.15
C LYS A 240 5.00 -0.21 -8.68
N SER A 241 6.04 0.53 -9.07
CA SER A 241 7.42 0.24 -8.64
C SER A 241 7.59 0.37 -7.13
N VAL A 242 6.95 1.35 -6.49
CA VAL A 242 6.99 1.50 -5.03
C VAL A 242 6.27 0.35 -4.33
N LEU A 243 5.07 -0.03 -4.79
CA LEU A 243 4.33 -1.18 -4.22
C LEU A 243 5.12 -2.48 -4.38
N GLU A 244 5.67 -2.73 -5.56
CA GLU A 244 6.52 -3.90 -5.82
C GLU A 244 7.77 -3.88 -4.93
N ALA A 245 8.39 -2.72 -4.74
CA ALA A 245 9.55 -2.59 -3.86
C ALA A 245 9.20 -2.84 -2.38
N LEU A 246 8.06 -2.34 -1.89
CA LEU A 246 7.60 -2.62 -0.52
C LEU A 246 7.43 -4.12 -0.29
N LEU A 247 6.76 -4.80 -1.24
CA LEU A 247 6.56 -6.24 -1.20
C LEU A 247 7.89 -7.00 -1.25
N ASN A 248 8.75 -6.70 -2.21
CA ASN A 248 10.03 -7.38 -2.38
C ASN A 248 10.96 -7.17 -1.18
N ASN A 249 11.03 -5.95 -0.63
CA ASN A 249 11.81 -5.68 0.58
C ASN A 249 11.32 -6.54 1.75
N LEU A 250 10.01 -6.74 1.90
CA LEU A 250 9.45 -7.53 3.00
C LEU A 250 9.73 -9.03 2.81
N LEU A 251 9.59 -9.52 1.58
CA LEU A 251 9.90 -10.90 1.23
C LEU A 251 11.39 -11.22 1.44
N LEU A 252 12.29 -10.35 0.97
CA LEU A 252 13.74 -10.51 1.15
C LEU A 252 14.14 -10.45 2.64
N HIS A 253 13.52 -9.56 3.41
CA HIS A 253 13.70 -9.44 4.85
C HIS A 253 13.32 -10.74 5.59
N HIS A 254 12.12 -11.26 5.35
CA HIS A 254 11.66 -12.51 5.99
C HIS A 254 12.38 -13.76 5.46
N ALA A 255 12.86 -13.73 4.22
CA ALA A 255 13.70 -14.80 3.69
C ALA A 255 15.11 -14.81 4.30
N GLY A 256 15.54 -13.72 4.96
CA GLY A 256 16.91 -13.54 5.45
C GLY A 256 17.93 -13.43 4.29
N LEU A 257 17.48 -12.96 3.12
CA LEU A 257 18.32 -12.76 1.95
C LEU A 257 18.88 -11.34 1.89
N ASP A 258 18.25 -10.41 2.59
CA ASP A 258 18.72 -9.04 2.74
C ASP A 258 18.34 -8.53 4.13
N GLU A 259 19.34 -8.19 4.93
CA GLU A 259 19.17 -7.70 6.31
C GLU A 259 19.16 -6.17 6.41
N GLU A 260 19.42 -5.46 5.31
CA GLU A 260 19.50 -4.00 5.26
C GLU A 260 18.25 -3.38 4.63
N THR A 261 17.08 -3.97 4.89
CA THR A 261 15.82 -3.52 4.30
C THR A 261 15.17 -2.40 5.12
N LEU A 262 14.13 -1.78 4.55
CA LEU A 262 13.23 -0.88 5.29
C LEU A 262 12.75 -1.49 6.62
N TYR A 263 12.50 -2.81 6.61
CA TYR A 263 11.93 -3.55 7.73
C TYR A 263 12.98 -3.99 8.75
N ALA A 264 14.28 -3.74 8.52
CA ALA A 264 15.29 -3.82 9.58
C ALA A 264 15.07 -2.76 10.70
N TYR A 265 14.23 -1.76 10.42
CA TYR A 265 13.91 -0.63 11.30
C TYR A 265 12.47 -0.67 11.84
N GLY A 266 11.82 -1.84 11.76
CA GLY A 266 10.51 -2.11 12.34
C GLY A 266 9.38 -2.13 11.32
N GLN A 267 8.16 -1.94 11.81
CA GLN A 267 6.94 -2.00 11.00
C GLN A 267 6.70 -0.65 10.30
N VAL A 268 7.58 -0.31 9.35
CA VAL A 268 7.52 0.96 8.62
C VAL A 268 6.22 1.06 7.83
N GLU A 269 5.52 2.19 7.98
CA GLU A 269 4.25 2.51 7.31
C GLU A 269 4.48 3.47 6.15
N LEU A 270 3.82 3.24 5.01
CA LEU A 270 3.75 4.20 3.92
C LEU A 270 2.34 4.79 3.82
N VAL A 271 2.23 6.10 3.98
CA VAL A 271 1.06 6.89 3.61
C VAL A 271 1.28 7.49 2.24
N THR A 272 0.42 7.14 1.28
CA THR A 272 0.56 7.58 -0.12
C THR A 272 -0.78 7.72 -0.82
N PHE A 273 -0.73 8.07 -2.10
CA PHE A 273 -1.89 8.33 -2.94
C PHE A 273 -1.77 7.51 -4.23
N LEU A 274 -2.77 6.68 -4.52
CA LEU A 274 -2.80 5.81 -5.70
C LEU A 274 -3.84 6.25 -6.72
N SER A 275 -3.55 6.09 -8.00
CA SER A 275 -4.54 6.34 -9.05
C SER A 275 -5.64 5.27 -9.04
N ALA A 276 -6.76 5.56 -9.71
CA ALA A 276 -7.84 4.60 -9.94
C ALA A 276 -7.35 3.26 -10.52
N PHE A 277 -6.37 3.29 -11.44
CA PHE A 277 -5.77 2.08 -11.99
C PHE A 277 -5.05 1.28 -10.91
N THR A 278 -4.16 1.92 -10.15
CA THR A 278 -3.33 1.20 -9.19
C THR A 278 -4.14 0.72 -7.99
N ILE A 279 -5.05 1.54 -7.46
CA ILE A 279 -5.89 1.15 -6.32
C ILE A 279 -6.84 0.00 -6.68
N SER A 280 -7.43 -0.01 -7.88
CA SER A 280 -8.31 -1.11 -8.30
C SER A 280 -7.56 -2.43 -8.46
N HIS A 281 -6.30 -2.40 -8.87
CA HIS A 281 -5.45 -3.59 -8.87
C HIS A 281 -5.07 -4.01 -7.45
N LEU A 282 -4.75 -3.06 -6.58
CA LEU A 282 -4.39 -3.34 -5.20
C LEU A 282 -5.55 -3.96 -4.41
N LEU A 283 -6.79 -3.52 -4.65
CA LEU A 283 -8.01 -3.97 -3.97
C LEU A 283 -8.73 -5.16 -4.65
N ALA A 284 -8.17 -5.70 -5.74
CA ALA A 284 -8.86 -6.65 -6.60
C ALA A 284 -9.29 -7.97 -5.91
N SER A 285 -8.57 -8.42 -4.87
CA SER A 285 -8.97 -9.59 -4.06
C SER A 285 -9.86 -9.25 -2.88
N ALA A 286 -9.73 -8.04 -2.35
CA ALA A 286 -10.39 -7.62 -1.10
C ALA A 286 -11.79 -7.04 -1.31
N ASP A 287 -12.06 -6.45 -2.47
CA ASP A 287 -13.39 -5.91 -2.81
C ASP A 287 -14.10 -6.83 -3.81
N PRO A 288 -15.16 -7.56 -3.39
CA PRO A 288 -15.91 -8.47 -4.27
C PRO A 288 -16.50 -7.78 -5.51
N ARG A 289 -16.73 -6.47 -5.44
CA ARG A 289 -17.25 -5.69 -6.58
C ARG A 289 -16.21 -5.55 -7.70
N LEU A 290 -14.93 -5.77 -7.39
CA LEU A 290 -13.81 -5.83 -8.34
C LEU A 290 -13.55 -7.24 -8.89
N SER A 291 -14.48 -8.20 -8.73
CA SER A 291 -14.41 -9.56 -9.29
C SER A 291 -14.21 -9.61 -10.81
N PHE A 292 -14.42 -8.50 -11.52
CA PHE A 292 -14.14 -8.38 -12.95
C PHE A 292 -12.69 -8.10 -13.32
N MET A 293 -11.89 -7.67 -12.35
CA MET A 293 -10.46 -7.47 -12.56
C MET A 293 -9.81 -8.79 -12.94
N ALA A 294 -8.74 -8.77 -13.72
CA ALA A 294 -8.06 -9.99 -14.13
C ALA A 294 -7.66 -10.85 -12.92
N HIS A 295 -7.83 -12.17 -13.01
CA HIS A 295 -7.47 -13.07 -11.90
C HIS A 295 -6.00 -12.97 -11.50
N SER A 296 -5.11 -12.63 -12.44
CA SER A 296 -3.70 -12.33 -12.16
C SER A 296 -3.55 -11.15 -11.18
N ALA A 297 -4.30 -10.06 -11.41
CA ALA A 297 -4.35 -8.92 -10.51
C ALA A 297 -4.94 -9.29 -9.15
N ARG A 298 -5.98 -10.15 -9.13
CA ARG A 298 -6.53 -10.68 -7.87
C ARG A 298 -5.50 -11.48 -7.06
N ARG A 299 -4.70 -12.34 -7.69
CA ARG A 299 -3.62 -13.09 -6.99
C ARG A 299 -2.50 -12.18 -6.48
N SER A 300 -2.14 -11.15 -7.24
CA SER A 300 -1.17 -10.14 -6.76
C SER A 300 -1.74 -9.33 -5.59
N SER A 301 -3.00 -8.93 -5.67
CA SER A 301 -3.73 -8.23 -4.60
C SER A 301 -3.83 -9.09 -3.34
N GLU A 302 -4.16 -10.37 -3.48
CA GLU A 302 -4.21 -11.37 -2.41
C GLU A 302 -2.87 -11.48 -1.68
N LEU A 303 -1.77 -11.65 -2.40
CA LEU A 303 -0.43 -11.65 -1.78
C LEU A 303 -0.17 -10.37 -1.01
N PHE A 304 -0.56 -9.22 -1.55
CA PHE A 304 -0.36 -7.93 -0.92
C PHE A 304 -1.16 -7.80 0.38
N PHE A 305 -2.45 -8.14 0.36
CA PHE A 305 -3.31 -8.17 1.55
C PHE A 305 -2.89 -9.23 2.56
N LYS A 306 -2.26 -10.32 2.11
CA LYS A 306 -1.72 -11.34 3.02
C LYS A 306 -0.57 -10.79 3.86
N LEU A 307 0.20 -9.87 3.31
CA LEU A 307 1.44 -9.37 3.90
C LEU A 307 1.32 -7.96 4.47
N PHE A 308 0.31 -7.20 4.05
CA PHE A 308 0.12 -5.81 4.42
C PHE A 308 -1.31 -5.52 4.84
N ASP A 309 -1.41 -4.79 5.95
CA ASP A 309 -2.59 -4.02 6.35
C ASP A 309 -2.71 -2.81 5.43
N ILE A 310 -3.75 -2.80 4.59
CA ILE A 310 -4.05 -1.73 3.64
C ILE A 310 -5.30 -1.00 4.12
N GLU A 311 -5.13 0.28 4.47
CA GLU A 311 -6.22 1.13 4.92
C GLU A 311 -6.51 2.22 3.88
N LEU A 312 -7.74 2.26 3.39
CA LEU A 312 -8.24 3.36 2.56
C LEU A 312 -8.60 4.53 3.48
N LEU A 313 -7.82 5.61 3.43
CA LEU A 313 -7.94 6.75 4.34
C LEU A 313 -9.07 7.70 3.96
N ARG A 314 -9.52 7.65 2.69
CA ARG A 314 -10.65 8.43 2.17
C ARG A 314 -11.26 7.76 0.94
N LEU A 315 -12.59 7.63 0.91
CA LEU A 315 -13.33 7.01 -0.21
C LEU A 315 -13.41 7.90 -1.45
N GLU A 316 -13.68 9.19 -1.25
CA GLU A 316 -13.97 10.13 -2.35
C GLU A 316 -12.77 10.41 -3.26
N GLY A 317 -11.55 10.08 -2.82
CA GLY A 317 -10.32 10.46 -3.51
C GLY A 317 -10.03 11.96 -3.47
N PHE A 318 -8.95 12.35 -4.13
CA PHE A 318 -8.47 13.71 -4.27
C PHE A 318 -8.31 14.05 -5.75
N SER A 319 -8.77 15.24 -6.13
CA SER A 319 -8.60 15.74 -7.49
C SER A 319 -7.11 16.02 -7.78
N ARG A 320 -6.75 16.10 -9.07
CA ARG A 320 -5.41 16.54 -9.48
C ARG A 320 -5.02 17.93 -8.95
N ARG A 321 -5.99 18.81 -8.69
CA ARG A 321 -5.79 20.17 -8.16
C ARG A 321 -5.47 20.19 -6.67
N SER A 322 -5.69 19.08 -5.98
CA SER A 322 -5.31 18.91 -4.57
C SER A 322 -3.78 18.73 -4.42
N PHE A 323 -3.01 18.83 -5.51
CA PHE A 323 -1.56 18.67 -5.56
C PHE A 323 -0.89 19.77 -6.39
N ILE A 324 0.36 20.12 -6.04
CA ILE A 324 1.18 21.12 -6.74
C ILE A 324 2.57 20.53 -7.06
N PRO A 325 3.03 20.54 -8.33
CA PRO A 325 2.23 20.84 -9.51
C PRO A 325 1.06 19.85 -9.65
N PRO A 326 -0.02 20.22 -10.37
CA PRO A 326 -1.14 19.33 -10.59
C PRO A 326 -0.68 18.02 -11.26
N ILE A 327 -1.18 16.89 -10.75
CA ILE A 327 -0.85 15.58 -11.34
C ILE A 327 -1.39 15.52 -12.75
N SER A 328 -0.65 14.97 -13.71
CA SER A 328 -1.09 14.88 -15.11
C SER A 328 -2.45 14.18 -15.25
N ILE A 329 -3.32 14.67 -16.15
CA ILE A 329 -4.60 14.01 -16.44
C ILE A 329 -4.32 12.56 -16.88
N PRO A 330 -5.00 11.55 -16.31
CA PRO A 330 -4.73 10.17 -16.64
C PRO A 330 -5.26 9.80 -18.01
N LYS A 331 -4.64 8.76 -18.60
CA LYS A 331 -5.18 8.09 -19.78
C LYS A 331 -6.41 7.27 -19.39
N LYS A 332 -7.21 6.92 -20.38
CA LYS A 332 -8.30 5.94 -20.24
C LYS A 332 -7.77 4.60 -19.72
N ILE A 333 -8.52 3.97 -18.82
CA ILE A 333 -8.10 2.72 -18.17
C ILE A 333 -9.05 1.56 -18.51
N PRO A 334 -8.58 0.30 -18.45
CA PRO A 334 -9.46 -0.86 -18.58
C PRO A 334 -10.59 -0.83 -17.54
N HIS A 335 -11.79 -1.24 -17.96
CA HIS A 335 -12.98 -1.33 -17.09
C HIS A 335 -13.43 -0.03 -16.44
N GLU A 336 -13.02 1.15 -16.94
CA GLU A 336 -13.32 2.45 -16.34
C GLU A 336 -14.81 2.68 -16.00
N LYS A 337 -15.74 2.25 -16.86
CA LYS A 337 -17.18 2.33 -16.59
C LYS A 337 -17.58 1.52 -15.34
N ARG A 338 -17.07 0.30 -15.21
CA ARG A 338 -17.34 -0.60 -14.08
C ARG A 338 -16.65 -0.13 -12.80
N LEU A 339 -15.46 0.47 -12.92
CA LEU A 339 -14.77 1.10 -11.81
C LEU A 339 -15.57 2.28 -11.25
N LYS A 340 -16.14 3.10 -12.14
CA LYS A 340 -17.02 4.20 -11.74
C LYS A 340 -18.30 3.72 -11.03
N GLU A 341 -18.85 2.56 -11.40
CA GLU A 341 -20.00 1.95 -10.71
C GLU A 341 -19.71 1.54 -9.26
N VAL A 342 -18.42 1.36 -8.92
CA VAL A 342 -17.95 1.01 -7.57
C VAL A 342 -17.21 2.16 -6.89
N ASP A 343 -17.50 3.39 -7.31
CA ASP A 343 -16.95 4.64 -6.76
C ASP A 343 -15.43 4.81 -6.91
N ILE A 344 -14.81 4.08 -7.85
CA ILE A 344 -13.42 4.29 -8.26
C ILE A 344 -13.40 5.07 -9.58
N VAL A 345 -13.29 6.38 -9.46
CA VAL A 345 -13.28 7.36 -10.55
C VAL A 345 -11.85 7.63 -11.04
N ASN A 346 -11.63 7.50 -12.35
CA ASN A 346 -10.39 7.90 -13.02
C ASN A 346 -10.19 9.43 -12.89
N GLY A 347 -8.94 9.88 -12.80
CA GLY A 347 -8.61 11.29 -12.53
C GLY A 347 -8.45 11.64 -11.06
N LEU A 348 -8.88 10.75 -10.16
CA LEU A 348 -8.71 10.91 -8.72
C LEU A 348 -7.54 10.07 -8.19
N LEU A 349 -6.95 10.58 -7.11
CA LEU A 349 -5.97 9.90 -6.30
C LEU A 349 -6.56 9.50 -4.94
N TYR A 350 -6.40 8.23 -4.56
CA TYR A 350 -6.95 7.65 -3.35
C TYR A 350 -5.87 7.55 -2.29
N ALA A 351 -6.09 8.22 -1.16
CA ALA A 351 -5.18 8.18 -0.03
C ALA A 351 -5.24 6.83 0.67
N ILE A 352 -4.10 6.19 0.85
CA ILE A 352 -3.98 4.91 1.52
C ILE A 352 -2.84 4.90 2.53
N SER A 353 -2.97 4.05 3.55
CA SER A 353 -1.88 3.62 4.41
C SER A 353 -1.57 2.15 4.14
N ILE A 354 -0.28 1.82 4.06
CA ILE A 354 0.23 0.47 3.86
C ILE A 354 1.19 0.15 5.00
N ARG A 355 0.91 -0.91 5.75
CA ARG A 355 1.74 -1.34 6.88
C ARG A 355 1.87 -2.88 6.88
N PRO A 356 3.05 -3.47 7.10
CA PRO A 356 3.19 -4.92 7.15
C PRO A 356 2.28 -5.57 8.21
N HIS A 357 1.70 -6.73 7.93
CA HIS A 357 0.97 -7.51 8.93
C HIS A 357 1.92 -8.18 9.91
N ARG A 358 1.60 -8.13 11.20
CA ARG A 358 2.38 -8.79 12.25
C ARG A 358 2.13 -10.28 12.35
N CYS A 359 0.97 -10.71 11.90
CA CYS A 359 0.55 -12.10 11.98
C CYS A 359 0.07 -12.47 10.58
N VAL A 360 0.68 -13.52 10.03
CA VAL A 360 0.35 -14.05 8.72
C VAL A 360 0.11 -15.54 8.92
N THR A 361 -0.96 -16.05 8.35
CA THR A 361 -1.28 -17.48 8.36
C THR A 361 -1.20 -18.03 6.94
N LEU A 362 -0.83 -19.29 6.72
CA LEU A 362 -0.97 -19.93 5.42
C LEU A 362 -1.68 -21.27 5.62
N GLY A 363 -2.83 -21.45 4.95
CA GLY A 363 -3.66 -22.65 5.14
C GLY A 363 -4.04 -22.89 6.61
N GLY A 364 -4.24 -21.81 7.37
CA GLY A 364 -4.56 -21.85 8.79
C GLY A 364 -3.36 -21.97 9.75
N ALA A 365 -2.14 -22.18 9.26
CA ALA A 365 -0.94 -22.27 10.10
C ALA A 365 -0.20 -20.94 10.23
N ASP A 366 0.22 -20.56 11.44
CA ASP A 366 0.93 -19.31 11.71
C ASP A 366 2.35 -19.29 11.13
N VAL A 367 2.70 -18.18 10.48
CA VAL A 367 4.03 -17.89 9.94
C VAL A 367 4.82 -17.05 10.96
N GLY A 368 6.03 -17.48 11.30
CA GLY A 368 6.86 -16.86 12.35
C GLY A 368 6.72 -17.51 13.73
N GLY A 369 5.92 -18.57 13.85
CA GLY A 369 5.84 -19.44 15.02
C GLY A 369 6.58 -20.77 14.85
N SER A 370 6.19 -21.78 15.62
CA SER A 370 6.71 -23.15 15.53
C SER A 370 6.27 -23.90 14.26
N SER A 371 5.20 -23.42 13.59
CA SER A 371 4.59 -24.13 12.46
C SER A 371 5.28 -23.84 11.12
N LEU A 372 5.38 -22.56 10.74
CA LEU A 372 5.95 -22.15 9.47
C LEU A 372 7.03 -21.09 9.66
N SER A 373 8.21 -21.35 9.07
CA SER A 373 9.29 -20.35 8.99
C SER A 373 8.87 -19.17 8.11
N PRO A 374 9.16 -17.90 8.48
CA PRO A 374 8.91 -16.73 7.63
C PRO A 374 9.50 -16.81 6.21
N ARG A 375 10.53 -17.64 6.00
CA ARG A 375 11.12 -17.90 4.68
C ARG A 375 10.12 -18.45 3.66
N VAL A 376 9.07 -19.13 4.14
CA VAL A 376 7.98 -19.68 3.30
C VAL A 376 7.25 -18.60 2.50
N LEU A 377 7.25 -17.36 2.95
CA LEU A 377 6.55 -16.27 2.27
C LEU A 377 7.13 -16.00 0.89
N LEU A 378 8.43 -16.24 0.69
CA LEU A 378 9.07 -16.07 -0.61
C LEU A 378 8.62 -17.11 -1.63
N SER A 379 8.56 -18.39 -1.23
CA SER A 379 8.04 -19.48 -2.07
C SER A 379 6.53 -19.34 -2.30
N PHE A 380 5.79 -18.85 -1.32
CA PHE A 380 4.37 -18.52 -1.47
C PHE A 380 4.13 -17.38 -2.47
N ALA A 381 4.94 -16.31 -2.41
CA ALA A 381 4.87 -15.23 -3.38
C ALA A 381 5.15 -15.71 -4.80
N TYR A 382 6.15 -16.59 -4.96
CA TYR A 382 6.44 -17.24 -6.23
C TYR A 382 5.27 -18.10 -6.74
N TRP A 383 4.63 -18.86 -5.85
CA TRP A 383 3.45 -19.66 -6.15
C TRP A 383 2.31 -18.79 -6.68
N LEU A 384 1.91 -17.74 -5.96
CA LEU A 384 0.81 -16.87 -6.39
C LEU A 384 1.11 -16.15 -7.72
N ASN A 385 2.35 -15.74 -7.95
CA ASN A 385 2.79 -15.17 -9.22
C ASN A 385 2.68 -16.19 -10.38
N THR A 386 3.06 -17.43 -10.12
CA THR A 386 3.03 -18.50 -11.13
C THR A 386 1.60 -18.93 -11.46
N VAL A 387 0.77 -19.10 -10.43
CA VAL A 387 -0.67 -19.41 -10.56
C VAL A 387 -1.40 -18.27 -11.27
N GLY A 388 -1.13 -17.02 -10.91
CA GLY A 388 -1.75 -15.85 -11.55
C GLY A 388 -1.40 -15.68 -13.03
N LYS A 389 -0.34 -16.33 -13.53
CA LYS A 389 0.03 -16.34 -14.96
C LYS A 389 -0.64 -17.46 -15.75
N GLN A 390 -1.33 -18.40 -15.09
CA GLN A 390 -2.02 -19.48 -15.77
C GLN A 390 -3.29 -18.98 -16.47
N GLN A 391 -3.81 -19.78 -17.39
CA GLN A 391 -5.12 -19.50 -17.98
C GLN A 391 -6.21 -19.66 -16.91
N ALA A 392 -7.08 -18.66 -16.76
CA ALA A 392 -8.13 -18.64 -15.74
C ALA A 392 -9.04 -19.88 -15.79
N SER A 393 -9.30 -20.41 -16.99
CA SER A 393 -10.15 -21.59 -17.22
C SER A 393 -9.47 -22.93 -16.96
N LYS A 394 -8.14 -22.94 -16.76
CA LYS A 394 -7.38 -24.16 -16.52
C LYS A 394 -7.69 -24.70 -15.13
N ARG A 395 -7.85 -26.02 -15.02
CA ARG A 395 -8.11 -26.69 -13.74
C ARG A 395 -6.87 -26.71 -12.86
N LEU A 396 -7.08 -26.57 -11.55
CA LEU A 396 -6.02 -26.64 -10.55
C LEU A 396 -5.25 -27.96 -10.63
N SER A 397 -5.92 -29.09 -10.85
CA SER A 397 -5.25 -30.38 -11.01
C SER A 397 -4.26 -30.43 -12.17
N LYS A 398 -4.59 -29.77 -13.29
CA LYS A 398 -3.69 -29.68 -14.44
C LYS A 398 -2.50 -28.77 -14.15
N VAL A 399 -2.72 -27.65 -13.45
CA VAL A 399 -1.64 -26.75 -13.03
C VAL A 399 -0.69 -27.43 -12.05
N LEU A 400 -1.20 -28.13 -11.04
CA LEU A 400 -0.37 -28.87 -10.08
C LEU A 400 0.49 -29.92 -10.77
N LYS A 401 -0.08 -30.74 -11.65
CA LYS A 401 0.66 -31.78 -12.39
C LYS A 401 1.72 -31.22 -13.34
N GLU A 402 1.53 -30.00 -13.85
CA GLU A 402 2.51 -29.35 -14.73
C GLU A 402 3.63 -28.63 -13.97
N LEU A 403 3.31 -27.97 -12.85
CA LEU A 403 4.27 -27.18 -12.08
C LEU A 403 5.06 -28.02 -11.07
N CYS A 404 4.39 -28.99 -10.45
CA CYS A 404 4.90 -29.78 -9.33
C CYS A 404 4.45 -31.25 -9.48
N PRO A 405 4.90 -31.97 -10.52
CA PRO A 405 4.46 -33.33 -10.81
C PRO A 405 4.69 -34.33 -9.66
N GLU A 406 5.75 -34.17 -8.88
CA GLU A 406 6.11 -35.12 -7.82
C GLU A 406 5.14 -35.00 -6.62
N SER A 407 4.74 -33.78 -6.29
CA SER A 407 3.89 -33.46 -5.14
C SER A 407 2.40 -33.31 -5.50
N ALA A 408 2.07 -33.30 -6.80
CA ALA A 408 0.71 -33.03 -7.28
C ALA A 408 -0.33 -33.99 -6.69
N SER A 409 -0.02 -35.27 -6.56
CA SER A 409 -0.93 -36.27 -6.00
C SER A 409 -1.25 -35.96 -4.52
N ALA A 410 -0.23 -35.70 -3.71
CA ALA A 410 -0.38 -35.36 -2.29
C ALA A 410 -1.13 -34.05 -2.08
N ALA A 411 -0.93 -33.05 -2.96
CA ALA A 411 -1.70 -31.81 -2.92
C ALA A 411 -3.17 -32.06 -3.25
N LEU A 412 -3.46 -32.87 -4.29
CA LEU A 412 -4.82 -33.17 -4.75
C LEU A 412 -5.64 -34.03 -3.78
N GLU A 413 -5.01 -34.70 -2.82
CA GLU A 413 -5.72 -35.34 -1.70
C GLU A 413 -6.35 -34.32 -0.74
N LYS A 414 -5.81 -33.10 -0.70
CA LYS A 414 -6.21 -32.04 0.25
C LYS A 414 -7.07 -30.95 -0.38
N VAL A 415 -7.11 -30.87 -1.71
CA VAL A 415 -7.85 -29.81 -2.43
C VAL A 415 -8.66 -30.37 -3.58
N ASP A 416 -9.80 -29.73 -3.88
CA ASP A 416 -10.56 -30.07 -5.08
C ASP A 416 -9.83 -29.56 -6.34
N GLY A 417 -9.22 -30.49 -7.06
CA GLY A 417 -8.52 -30.21 -8.31
C GLY A 417 -9.40 -29.73 -9.47
N ASN A 418 -10.74 -29.77 -9.34
CA ASN A 418 -11.67 -29.35 -10.39
C ASN A 418 -11.88 -27.84 -10.47
N TYR A 419 -11.49 -27.09 -9.44
CA TYR A 419 -11.53 -25.63 -9.48
C TYR A 419 -10.77 -25.11 -10.69
N LYS A 420 -11.38 -24.15 -11.40
CA LYS A 420 -10.68 -23.31 -12.37
C LYS A 420 -9.82 -22.31 -11.61
N ILE A 421 -8.58 -22.09 -12.03
CA ILE A 421 -7.65 -21.19 -11.32
C ILE A 421 -8.22 -19.78 -11.12
N GLY A 422 -8.98 -19.27 -12.10
CA GLY A 422 -9.62 -17.97 -12.01
C GLY A 422 -10.67 -17.85 -10.91
N ASP A 423 -11.29 -18.97 -10.54
CA ASP A 423 -12.43 -19.06 -9.62
C ASP A 423 -12.06 -19.77 -8.30
N ALA A 424 -10.85 -20.32 -8.19
CA ALA A 424 -10.40 -21.03 -7.00
C ALA A 424 -10.36 -20.09 -5.78
N PRO A 425 -10.95 -20.46 -4.63
CA PRO A 425 -10.81 -19.69 -3.39
C PRO A 425 -9.35 -19.57 -2.94
N SER A 426 -9.04 -18.52 -2.21
CA SER A 426 -7.70 -18.27 -1.65
C SER A 426 -7.23 -19.42 -0.75
N GLU A 427 -8.13 -19.93 0.08
CA GLU A 427 -7.86 -21.04 1.00
C GLU A 427 -7.43 -22.29 0.23
N ILE A 428 -8.11 -22.60 -0.88
CA ILE A 428 -7.77 -23.74 -1.74
C ILE A 428 -6.40 -23.56 -2.39
N VAL A 429 -6.07 -22.34 -2.85
CA VAL A 429 -4.77 -22.03 -3.46
C VAL A 429 -3.64 -22.08 -2.43
N GLU A 430 -3.89 -21.67 -1.19
CA GLU A 430 -2.96 -21.78 -0.07
C GLU A 430 -2.74 -23.24 0.36
N THR A 431 -3.80 -24.03 0.51
CA THR A 431 -3.67 -25.45 0.85
C THR A 431 -2.93 -26.22 -0.24
N ALA A 432 -3.20 -25.90 -1.51
CA ALA A 432 -2.46 -26.45 -2.65
C ALA A 432 -0.97 -26.11 -2.55
N PHE A 433 -0.63 -24.85 -2.26
CA PHE A 433 0.76 -24.43 -2.04
C PHE A 433 1.45 -25.25 -0.95
N LEU A 434 0.83 -25.42 0.21
CA LEU A 434 1.41 -26.19 1.31
C LEU A 434 1.70 -27.64 0.91
N GLY A 435 0.90 -28.21 0.01
CA GLY A 435 1.11 -29.56 -0.53
C GLY A 435 2.26 -29.67 -1.53
N VAL A 436 2.64 -28.59 -2.21
CA VAL A 436 3.69 -28.60 -3.26
C VAL A 436 4.93 -27.77 -2.93
N ARG A 437 4.97 -27.14 -1.75
CA ARG A 437 6.01 -26.18 -1.36
C ARG A 437 7.42 -26.74 -1.49
N GLU A 438 7.65 -27.96 -1.00
CA GLU A 438 8.99 -28.54 -0.98
C GLU A 438 9.54 -28.69 -2.40
N GLU A 439 8.76 -29.19 -3.35
CA GLU A 439 9.15 -29.28 -4.76
C GLU A 439 9.30 -27.88 -5.40
N LEU A 440 8.42 -26.93 -5.09
CA LEU A 440 8.54 -25.54 -5.57
C LEU A 440 9.85 -24.89 -5.15
N GLU A 441 10.29 -25.09 -3.91
CA GLU A 441 11.51 -24.49 -3.36
C GLU A 441 12.78 -25.04 -4.02
N HIS A 442 12.73 -26.26 -4.57
CA HIS A 442 13.83 -26.85 -5.32
C HIS A 442 13.77 -26.59 -6.83
N ALA A 443 12.71 -25.93 -7.31
CA ALA A 443 12.53 -25.67 -8.73
C ALA A 443 13.53 -24.60 -9.26
N LYS A 444 14.16 -24.86 -10.40
CA LYS A 444 15.07 -23.88 -11.06
C LYS A 444 14.43 -22.52 -11.31
N ASN A 445 13.13 -22.49 -11.57
CA ASN A 445 12.39 -21.25 -11.79
C ASN A 445 12.17 -20.43 -10.49
N PHE A 446 12.17 -21.09 -9.32
CA PHE A 446 12.14 -20.41 -8.03
C PHE A 446 13.46 -19.70 -7.75
N GLU A 447 14.61 -20.34 -8.01
CA GLU A 447 15.91 -19.66 -7.87
C GLU A 447 16.03 -18.46 -8.82
N ARG A 448 15.55 -18.57 -10.07
CA ARG A 448 15.47 -17.41 -10.99
C ARG A 448 14.58 -16.29 -10.45
N TYR A 449 13.47 -16.63 -9.82
CA TYR A 449 12.57 -15.65 -9.20
C TYR A 449 13.26 -14.93 -8.03
N LYS A 450 13.96 -15.68 -7.18
CA LYS A 450 14.76 -15.17 -6.06
C LYS A 450 15.90 -14.26 -6.54
N GLU A 451 16.64 -14.65 -7.57
CA GLU A 451 17.66 -13.81 -8.22
C GLU A 451 17.05 -12.52 -8.77
N LEU A 452 15.89 -12.60 -9.44
CA LEU A 452 15.21 -11.45 -10.02
C LEU A 452 14.83 -10.41 -8.95
N ILE A 453 14.22 -10.83 -7.85
CA ILE A 453 13.80 -9.90 -6.79
C ILE A 453 15.00 -9.32 -6.02
N THR A 454 16.08 -10.09 -5.89
CA THR A 454 17.33 -9.63 -5.24
C THR A 454 18.04 -8.61 -6.11
N THR A 455 18.19 -8.92 -7.42
CA THR A 455 18.88 -8.04 -8.38
C THR A 455 18.15 -6.71 -8.57
N LYS A 456 16.82 -6.73 -8.62
CA LYS A 456 15.99 -5.52 -8.73
C LYS A 456 16.23 -4.49 -7.61
N ARG A 457 16.84 -4.91 -6.51
CA ARG A 457 17.23 -4.02 -5.40
C ARG A 457 18.67 -3.53 -5.49
N SER A 458 19.57 -4.34 -6.06
CA SER A 458 20.99 -4.00 -6.20
C SER A 458 21.31 -3.14 -7.44
N THR A 459 20.35 -3.01 -8.36
CA THR A 459 20.41 -2.15 -9.55
C THR A 459 19.66 -0.85 -9.36
#